data_AF-A0A524DU33-F1
#
_entry.id   AF-A0A524DU33-F1
#
_cell.length_a   1.000
_cell.length_b   1.000
_cell.length_c   1.000
_cell.angle_alpha   90.00
_cell.angle_beta   90.00
_cell.angle_gamma   90.00
#
_symmetry.space_group_name_H-M   'P 1'
#
loop_
_entity.id
_entity.type
_entity.pdbx_description
1 polymer ?
#
loop_
_entity_poly.entity_id
_entity_poly.type
_entity_poly.pdbx_seq_one_letter_code
_entity_poly.pdbx_strand_id
1 'polypeptide(L)'
;MARLEVDDAIMATSQVYRPISTDKAIVELDPGCVWSYVTLDDRRVGIVFAGSARFVVDAIAETRAGAVGKSESGALKGVQLLFYQPDIEEHSRSAQNEDLRRAGYGDQAEFRSDAQSVVGRHDQKSEDFEPEGKIFLGNDESETKIVLVLKDEEMVLTYGKRVYVVSDAKMVSVGGDGVSVTNSDGRNLLVTKDGIQGLEELENLGERISTQVARAVRRSMKKLDRYASRPSEDDDFYEWG
;
A
#
# COMPACT_ATOMS: atom_id res chain seq x y z
N MET A 1 28.97 -7.72 -1.93
CA MET A 1 28.09 -6.73 -2.58
C MET A 1 27.22 -7.48 -3.56
N ALA A 2 25.99 -7.75 -3.14
CA ALA A 2 24.98 -8.34 -4.00
C ALA A 2 24.64 -7.32 -5.12
N ARG A 3 24.47 -7.80 -6.35
CA ARG A 3 24.23 -6.93 -7.52
C ARG A 3 22.97 -7.35 -8.24
N LEU A 4 22.15 -6.36 -8.60
CA LEU A 4 20.98 -6.61 -9.44
C LEU A 4 21.37 -6.68 -10.92
N GLU A 5 20.98 -7.77 -11.59
CA GLU A 5 21.25 -8.01 -13.01
C GLU A 5 19.96 -8.41 -13.75
N VAL A 6 19.93 -8.14 -15.06
CA VAL A 6 18.85 -8.57 -15.94
C VAL A 6 19.28 -9.86 -16.65
N ASP A 7 18.40 -10.87 -16.61
CA ASP A 7 18.63 -12.17 -17.22
C ASP A 7 18.78 -12.06 -18.75
N ASP A 8 19.46 -13.04 -19.34
CA ASP A 8 19.67 -13.08 -20.78
C ASP A 8 18.38 -13.42 -21.54
N ALA A 9 17.53 -14.25 -20.95
CA ALA A 9 16.29 -14.65 -21.58
C ALA A 9 15.29 -13.48 -21.63
N ILE A 10 14.83 -13.15 -22.84
CA ILE A 10 13.77 -12.17 -23.07
C ILE A 10 12.52 -12.90 -23.57
N MET A 11 11.44 -12.69 -22.85
CA MET A 11 10.15 -13.32 -23.06
C MET A 11 9.14 -12.26 -23.47
N ALA A 12 8.01 -12.69 -24.03
CA ALA A 12 6.87 -11.85 -24.34
C ALA A 12 5.60 -12.52 -23.83
N THR A 13 4.70 -11.73 -23.24
CA THR A 13 3.38 -12.20 -22.80
C THR A 13 2.57 -12.68 -24.01
N SER A 14 1.94 -13.86 -23.91
CA SER A 14 1.09 -14.43 -24.97
C SER A 14 -0.39 -14.08 -24.80
N GLN A 15 -0.78 -13.68 -23.58
CA GLN A 15 -2.12 -13.28 -23.18
C GLN A 15 -2.04 -12.15 -22.15
N VAL A 16 -3.18 -11.55 -21.81
CA VAL A 16 -3.25 -10.56 -20.72
C VAL A 16 -2.78 -11.21 -19.43
N TYR A 17 -1.83 -10.57 -18.75
CA TYR A 17 -1.29 -11.04 -17.48
C TYR A 17 -1.33 -9.94 -16.42
N ARG A 18 -1.65 -10.30 -15.19
CA ARG A 18 -1.79 -9.36 -14.06
C ARG A 18 -0.84 -9.74 -12.94
N PRO A 19 0.44 -9.34 -12.98
CA PRO A 19 1.39 -9.65 -11.91
C PRO A 19 0.97 -9.08 -10.55
N ILE A 20 0.20 -7.99 -10.57
CA ILE A 20 -0.49 -7.44 -9.41
C ILE A 20 -1.99 -7.47 -9.72
N SER A 21 -2.74 -8.17 -8.88
CA SER A 21 -4.20 -8.24 -8.94
C SER A 21 -4.73 -8.40 -7.52
N THR A 22 -5.00 -7.28 -6.88
CA THR A 22 -5.56 -7.16 -5.52
C THR A 22 -6.81 -6.28 -5.59
N ASP A 23 -7.54 -6.17 -4.49
CA ASP A 23 -8.61 -5.19 -4.32
C ASP A 23 -8.11 -3.74 -4.46
N LYS A 24 -6.89 -3.46 -3.99
CA LYS A 24 -6.29 -2.11 -3.98
C LYS A 24 -5.49 -1.75 -5.21
N ALA A 25 -5.00 -2.73 -5.97
CA ALA A 25 -4.12 -2.45 -7.09
C ALA A 25 -4.17 -3.54 -8.16
N ILE A 26 -4.09 -3.10 -9.41
CA ILE A 26 -3.95 -3.92 -10.60
C ILE A 26 -2.79 -3.34 -11.41
N VAL A 27 -1.86 -4.19 -11.81
CA VAL A 27 -0.92 -3.93 -12.90
C VAL A 27 -1.19 -4.97 -13.95
N GLU A 28 -1.50 -4.54 -15.17
CA GLU A 28 -1.91 -5.40 -16.27
C GLU A 28 -0.96 -5.21 -17.45
N LEU A 29 -0.46 -6.33 -17.98
CA LEU A 29 0.40 -6.42 -19.15
C LEU A 29 -0.44 -7.01 -20.29
N ASP A 30 -0.50 -6.31 -21.41
CA ASP A 30 -1.17 -6.81 -22.61
C ASP A 30 -0.32 -7.86 -23.33
N PRO A 31 -0.89 -8.65 -24.26
CA PRO A 31 -0.11 -9.55 -25.09
C PRO A 31 0.98 -8.80 -25.90
N GLY A 32 2.19 -9.36 -25.92
CA GLY A 32 3.34 -8.77 -26.60
C GLY A 32 4.18 -7.82 -25.73
N CYS A 33 3.86 -7.68 -24.43
CA CYS A 33 4.74 -7.02 -23.47
C CYS A 33 6.02 -7.86 -23.31
N VAL A 34 7.17 -7.25 -23.57
CA VAL A 34 8.47 -7.90 -23.41
C VAL A 34 8.93 -7.82 -21.97
N TRP A 35 9.54 -8.87 -21.45
CA TRP A 35 10.02 -8.92 -20.09
C TRP A 35 11.24 -9.84 -19.94
N SER A 36 11.98 -9.64 -18.86
CA SER A 36 13.08 -10.51 -18.45
C SER A 36 13.13 -10.58 -16.92
N TYR A 37 13.77 -11.62 -16.38
CA TYR A 37 13.98 -11.71 -14.95
C TYR A 37 15.01 -10.71 -14.48
N VAL A 38 14.82 -10.24 -13.25
CA VAL A 38 15.85 -9.54 -12.49
C VAL A 38 16.38 -10.49 -11.44
N THR A 39 17.70 -10.65 -11.38
CA THR A 39 18.39 -11.53 -10.46
C THR A 39 19.21 -10.73 -9.44
N LEU A 40 19.37 -11.30 -8.25
CA LEU A 40 20.29 -10.86 -7.20
C LEU A 40 21.11 -12.07 -6.81
N ASP A 41 22.41 -12.06 -7.10
CA ASP A 41 23.31 -13.21 -6.88
C ASP A 41 22.73 -14.52 -7.44
N ASP A 42 22.37 -14.51 -8.73
CA ASP A 42 21.73 -15.61 -9.49
C ASP A 42 20.32 -16.03 -9.03
N ARG A 43 19.79 -15.45 -7.95
CA ARG A 43 18.41 -15.68 -7.51
C ARG A 43 17.47 -14.70 -8.20
N ARG A 44 16.42 -15.19 -8.86
CA ARG A 44 15.33 -14.33 -9.39
C ARG A 44 14.70 -13.55 -8.24
N VAL A 45 14.59 -12.22 -8.34
CA VAL A 45 13.96 -11.36 -7.32
C VAL A 45 12.84 -10.49 -7.89
N GLY A 46 12.73 -10.47 -9.22
CA GLY A 46 11.80 -9.59 -9.90
C GLY A 46 11.70 -9.88 -11.38
N ILE A 47 10.92 -9.04 -12.06
CA ILE A 47 10.91 -8.91 -13.50
C ILE A 47 11.06 -7.45 -13.90
N VAL A 48 11.67 -7.24 -15.05
CA VAL A 48 11.71 -5.97 -15.76
C VAL A 48 10.89 -6.13 -17.05
N PHE A 49 10.05 -5.16 -17.38
CA PHE A 49 9.16 -5.27 -18.53
C PHE A 49 8.90 -3.94 -19.24
N ALA A 50 8.52 -4.03 -20.51
CA ALA A 50 8.16 -2.89 -21.35
C ALA A 50 7.12 -3.30 -22.41
N GLY A 51 6.38 -2.32 -22.94
CA GLY A 51 5.31 -2.52 -23.91
C GLY A 51 3.96 -1.99 -23.41
N SER A 52 2.87 -2.43 -24.03
CA SER A 52 1.51 -2.02 -23.66
C SER A 52 1.14 -2.62 -22.31
N ALA A 53 1.06 -1.76 -21.30
CA ALA A 53 0.69 -2.13 -19.95
C ALA A 53 -0.02 -0.95 -19.28
N ARG A 54 -0.79 -1.23 -18.23
CA ARG A 54 -1.52 -0.22 -17.46
C ARG A 54 -1.52 -0.54 -15.98
N PHE A 55 -1.76 0.49 -15.18
CA PHE A 55 -1.97 0.34 -13.75
C PHE A 55 -3.30 0.97 -13.34
N VAL A 56 -3.88 0.41 -12.29
CA VAL A 56 -5.01 0.97 -11.54
C VAL A 56 -4.70 0.76 -10.08
N VAL A 57 -4.71 1.82 -9.30
CA VAL A 57 -4.50 1.77 -7.85
C VAL A 57 -5.66 2.48 -7.17
N ASP A 58 -6.37 1.74 -6.34
CA ASP A 58 -7.43 2.26 -5.51
C ASP A 58 -6.89 2.72 -4.15
N ALA A 59 -6.57 4.01 -4.06
CA ALA A 59 -6.20 4.64 -2.80
C ALA A 59 -7.45 5.20 -2.09
N ILE A 60 -8.49 4.37 -1.98
CA ILE A 60 -9.72 4.67 -1.24
C ILE A 60 -9.75 3.81 0.02
N ALA A 61 -9.97 4.45 1.17
CA ALA A 61 -10.28 3.77 2.42
C ALA A 61 -11.79 3.78 2.66
N GLU A 62 -12.37 2.59 2.87
CA GLU A 62 -13.75 2.45 3.31
C GLU A 62 -13.84 2.71 4.81
N THR A 63 -14.56 3.76 5.20
CA THR A 63 -14.77 4.13 6.60
C THR A 63 -16.24 4.03 6.97
N ARG A 64 -16.55 4.07 8.26
CA ARG A 64 -17.95 4.08 8.74
C ARG A 64 -18.75 5.29 8.26
N ALA A 65 -18.09 6.40 7.94
CA ALA A 65 -18.73 7.61 7.43
C ALA A 65 -18.83 7.64 5.89
N GLY A 66 -18.26 6.66 5.20
CA GLY A 66 -18.18 6.59 3.74
C GLY A 66 -16.77 6.33 3.22
N ALA A 67 -16.63 6.33 1.90
CA ALA A 67 -15.35 6.14 1.22
C ALA A 67 -14.56 7.46 1.14
N VAL A 68 -13.27 7.43 1.47
CA VAL A 68 -12.37 8.60 1.42
C VAL A 68 -11.13 8.24 0.61
N GLY A 69 -10.77 9.07 -0.36
CA GLY A 69 -9.55 8.91 -1.15
C GLY A 69 -9.79 9.12 -2.64
N LYS A 70 -8.84 8.67 -3.46
CA LYS A 70 -8.90 8.78 -4.91
C LYS A 70 -8.17 7.61 -5.56
N SER A 71 -8.80 6.98 -6.56
CA SER A 71 -8.12 6.01 -7.40
C SER A 71 -7.24 6.72 -8.44
N GLU A 72 -6.06 6.16 -8.69
CA GLU A 72 -5.14 6.62 -9.75
C GLU A 72 -5.00 5.51 -10.80
N SER A 73 -4.99 5.87 -12.08
CA SER A 73 -4.84 4.90 -13.17
C SER A 73 -4.20 5.55 -14.39
N GLY A 74 -3.59 4.73 -15.24
CA GLY A 74 -2.95 5.19 -16.46
C GLY A 74 -2.26 4.07 -17.23
N ALA A 75 -1.87 4.36 -18.46
CA ALA A 75 -0.97 3.53 -19.22
C ALA A 75 0.48 3.73 -18.74
N LEU A 76 1.27 2.66 -18.78
CA LEU A 76 2.67 2.63 -18.40
C LEU A 76 3.54 2.92 -19.62
N LYS A 77 4.65 3.63 -19.43
CA LYS A 77 5.57 4.00 -20.52
C LYS A 77 7.02 3.73 -20.15
N GLY A 78 7.73 3.14 -21.11
CA GLY A 78 9.14 2.75 -20.95
C GLY A 78 9.30 1.47 -20.15
N VAL A 79 10.49 1.30 -19.55
CA VAL A 79 10.82 0.13 -18.74
C VAL A 79 10.26 0.29 -17.32
N GLN A 80 9.56 -0.74 -16.87
CA GLN A 80 9.02 -0.88 -15.52
C GLN A 80 9.74 -2.02 -14.79
N LEU A 81 9.77 -1.95 -13.45
CA LEU A 81 10.42 -2.92 -12.59
C LEU A 81 9.44 -3.42 -11.53
N LEU A 82 9.37 -4.74 -11.36
CA LEU A 82 8.56 -5.37 -10.33
C LEU A 82 9.44 -6.32 -9.51
N PHE A 83 9.62 -6.03 -8.23
CA PHE A 83 10.22 -6.96 -7.27
C PHE A 83 9.12 -7.81 -6.64
N TYR A 84 9.03 -9.02 -7.16
CA TYR A 84 8.16 -10.12 -6.80
C TYR A 84 8.51 -11.25 -7.80
N GLN A 85 8.31 -12.51 -7.46
CA GLN A 85 8.45 -13.60 -8.43
C GLN A 85 7.06 -13.95 -9.00
N PRO A 86 6.61 -13.32 -10.09
CA PRO A 86 5.36 -13.72 -10.74
C PRO A 86 5.54 -15.03 -11.50
N ASP A 87 4.50 -15.87 -11.49
CA ASP A 87 4.35 -17.04 -12.36
C ASP A 87 4.01 -16.60 -13.80
N ILE A 88 4.83 -15.73 -14.38
CA ILE A 88 4.60 -15.11 -15.70
C ILE A 88 5.01 -16.04 -16.87
N GLU A 89 5.87 -17.04 -16.62
CA GLU A 89 6.39 -17.97 -17.64
C GLU A 89 5.26 -18.75 -18.33
N GLU A 90 4.26 -19.23 -17.58
CA GLU A 90 3.11 -19.97 -18.13
C GLU A 90 2.24 -19.13 -19.08
N HIS A 91 2.33 -17.81 -18.97
CA HIS A 91 1.60 -16.84 -19.78
C HIS A 91 2.48 -16.18 -20.84
N SER A 92 3.63 -16.78 -21.14
CA SER A 92 4.66 -16.18 -21.97
C SER A 92 5.23 -17.15 -23.00
N ARG A 93 5.95 -16.58 -23.96
CA ARG A 93 6.77 -17.29 -24.95
C ARG A 93 8.06 -16.52 -25.16
N SER A 94 9.07 -17.12 -25.80
CA SER A 94 10.26 -16.37 -26.19
C SER A 94 9.91 -15.18 -27.07
N ALA A 95 10.49 -14.02 -26.77
CA ALA A 95 10.24 -12.80 -27.52
C ALA A 95 10.76 -12.92 -28.96
N GLN A 96 9.93 -12.51 -29.90
CA GLN A 96 10.30 -12.37 -31.31
C GLN A 96 10.68 -10.90 -31.58
N ASN A 97 11.38 -10.66 -32.68
CA ASN A 97 11.72 -9.29 -33.11
C ASN A 97 10.51 -8.37 -33.26
N GLU A 98 9.35 -8.94 -33.59
CA GLU A 98 8.12 -8.17 -33.67
C GLU A 98 7.63 -7.67 -32.31
N ASP A 99 7.77 -8.46 -31.24
CA ASP A 99 7.37 -8.06 -29.89
C ASP A 99 8.25 -6.90 -29.40
N LEU A 100 9.56 -7.00 -29.62
CA LEU A 100 10.54 -5.96 -29.29
C LEU A 100 10.21 -4.65 -30.02
N ARG A 101 9.93 -4.71 -31.32
CA ARG A 101 9.55 -3.52 -32.11
C ARG A 101 8.26 -2.89 -31.61
N ARG A 102 7.25 -3.70 -31.25
CA ARG A 102 6.00 -3.19 -30.66
C ARG A 102 6.24 -2.53 -29.30
N ALA A 103 7.20 -3.03 -28.53
CA ALA A 103 7.62 -2.42 -27.27
C ALA A 103 8.56 -1.20 -27.44
N GLY A 104 8.94 -0.86 -28.67
CA GLY A 104 9.76 0.32 -28.98
C GLY A 104 11.27 0.04 -29.14
N TYR A 105 11.67 -1.23 -29.24
CA TYR A 105 13.07 -1.65 -29.33
C TYR A 105 13.41 -2.24 -30.71
N GLY A 106 14.60 -1.95 -31.22
CA GLY A 106 15.12 -2.50 -32.46
C GLY A 106 15.49 -3.98 -32.36
N ASP A 107 16.05 -4.40 -31.22
CA ASP A 107 16.46 -5.77 -30.93
C ASP A 107 16.52 -6.08 -29.42
N GLN A 108 16.97 -7.30 -29.10
CA GLN A 108 17.10 -7.79 -27.72
C GLN A 108 18.18 -7.05 -26.93
N ALA A 109 19.26 -6.61 -27.57
CA ALA A 109 20.38 -5.96 -26.91
C ALA A 109 19.99 -4.54 -26.46
N GLU A 110 19.21 -3.83 -27.28
CA GLU A 110 18.66 -2.52 -26.93
C GLU A 110 17.73 -2.60 -25.72
N PHE A 111 16.78 -3.54 -25.71
CA PHE A 111 15.90 -3.77 -24.55
C PHE A 111 16.70 -4.10 -23.29
N ARG A 112 17.67 -5.03 -23.38
CA ARG A 112 18.47 -5.42 -22.22
C ARG A 112 19.32 -4.27 -21.70
N SER A 113 19.90 -3.47 -22.57
CA SER A 113 20.66 -2.28 -22.18
C SER A 113 19.81 -1.29 -21.39
N ASP A 114 18.60 -1.00 -21.87
CA ASP A 114 17.67 -0.12 -21.16
C ASP A 114 17.17 -0.71 -19.84
N ALA A 115 16.85 -2.00 -19.84
CA ALA A 115 16.45 -2.74 -18.65
C ALA A 115 17.56 -2.70 -17.58
N GLN A 116 18.80 -2.98 -17.97
CA GLN A 116 19.96 -2.94 -17.08
C GLN A 116 20.25 -1.53 -16.57
N SER A 117 20.02 -0.49 -17.40
CA SER A 117 20.13 0.92 -16.98
C SER A 117 19.10 1.27 -15.90
N VAL A 118 17.86 0.79 -16.01
CA VAL A 118 16.83 1.00 -15.00
C VAL A 118 17.16 0.22 -13.72
N VAL A 119 17.49 -1.06 -13.82
CA VAL A 119 17.89 -1.89 -12.67
C VAL A 119 19.10 -1.29 -11.96
N GLY A 120 20.11 -0.85 -12.70
CA GLY A 120 21.34 -0.24 -12.15
C GLY A 120 21.12 1.06 -11.37
N ARG A 121 20.02 1.80 -11.62
CA ARG A 121 19.65 2.97 -10.80
C ARG A 121 19.12 2.60 -9.41
N HIS A 122 18.69 1.35 -9.27
CA HIS A 122 18.13 0.79 -8.04
C HIS A 122 19.07 -0.23 -7.39
N ASP A 123 20.28 -0.40 -7.93
CA ASP A 123 21.35 -1.22 -7.36
C ASP A 123 21.82 -0.59 -6.05
N GLN A 124 21.20 -1.01 -4.95
CA GLN A 124 21.52 -0.51 -3.62
C GLN A 124 22.76 -1.24 -3.12
N LYS A 125 23.67 -0.49 -2.48
CA LYS A 125 24.83 -1.05 -1.76
C LYS A 125 24.45 -1.81 -0.48
N SER A 126 23.19 -2.17 -0.28
CA SER A 126 22.74 -2.91 0.89
C SER A 126 22.96 -4.39 0.67
N GLU A 127 23.69 -5.04 1.57
CA GLU A 127 23.98 -6.48 1.48
C GLU A 127 22.75 -7.37 1.68
N ASP A 128 21.62 -6.80 2.14
CA ASP A 128 20.42 -7.54 2.56
C ASP A 128 19.13 -7.07 1.87
N PHE A 129 19.14 -6.89 0.54
CA PHE A 129 17.89 -6.58 -0.17
C PHE A 129 16.99 -7.84 -0.25
N GLU A 130 16.04 -7.90 0.68
CA GLU A 130 14.94 -8.87 0.65
C GLU A 130 13.62 -8.12 0.54
N PRO A 131 13.00 -8.07 -0.65
CA PRO A 131 11.73 -7.37 -0.81
C PRO A 131 10.64 -8.09 0.00
N GLU A 132 10.19 -7.46 1.08
CA GLU A 132 9.00 -7.89 1.81
C GLU A 132 7.75 -7.40 1.08
N GLY A 133 7.09 -8.29 0.32
CA GLY A 133 5.88 -7.99 -0.43
C GLY A 133 6.11 -7.78 -1.93
N LYS A 134 5.24 -7.00 -2.58
CA LYS A 134 5.32 -6.67 -4.01
C LYS A 134 5.69 -5.20 -4.18
N ILE A 135 6.79 -4.92 -4.86
CA ILE A 135 7.24 -3.55 -5.13
C ILE A 135 7.23 -3.31 -6.63
N PHE A 136 6.42 -2.37 -7.10
CA PHE A 136 6.35 -1.93 -8.48
C PHE A 136 6.94 -0.52 -8.60
N LEU A 137 7.90 -0.35 -9.52
CA LEU A 137 8.55 0.91 -9.86
C LEU A 137 8.34 1.18 -11.35
N GLY A 138 7.86 2.36 -11.69
CA GLY A 138 7.49 2.64 -13.06
C GLY A 138 7.25 4.10 -13.36
N ASN A 139 6.81 4.36 -14.60
CA ASN A 139 6.34 5.66 -15.05
C ASN A 139 5.09 5.50 -15.90
N ASP A 140 4.20 6.48 -15.82
CA ASP A 140 3.08 6.59 -16.75
C ASP A 140 3.47 7.26 -18.08
N GLU A 141 2.50 7.43 -18.98
CA GLU A 141 2.69 8.12 -20.26
C GLU A 141 3.18 9.57 -20.15
N SER A 142 2.85 10.25 -19.05
CA SER A 142 3.29 11.61 -18.74
C SER A 142 4.65 11.65 -18.03
N GLU A 143 5.32 10.50 -17.92
CA GLU A 143 6.61 10.32 -17.22
C GLU A 143 6.52 10.62 -15.71
N THR A 144 5.31 10.52 -15.16
CA THR A 144 5.06 10.59 -13.72
C THR A 144 5.56 9.31 -13.09
N LYS A 145 6.52 9.44 -12.16
CA LYS A 145 7.04 8.31 -11.39
C LYS A 145 5.97 7.67 -10.53
N ILE A 146 5.98 6.34 -10.54
CA ILE A 146 5.11 5.47 -9.77
C ILE A 146 5.98 4.58 -8.89
N VAL A 147 5.70 4.59 -7.59
CA VAL A 147 6.25 3.61 -6.63
C VAL A 147 5.06 3.02 -5.91
N LEU A 148 4.83 1.73 -6.06
CA LEU A 148 3.76 1.00 -5.41
C LEU A 148 4.37 -0.13 -4.57
N VAL A 149 4.08 -0.15 -3.29
CA VAL A 149 4.47 -1.22 -2.37
C VAL A 149 3.20 -1.84 -1.82
N LEU A 150 3.07 -3.16 -1.91
CA LEU A 150 1.95 -3.94 -1.39
C LEU A 150 2.48 -5.01 -0.45
N LYS A 151 1.93 -5.07 0.75
CA LYS A 151 2.21 -6.12 1.73
C LYS A 151 0.92 -6.41 2.48
N ASP A 152 0.43 -7.65 2.39
CA ASP A 152 -0.86 -8.05 2.93
C ASP A 152 -2.00 -7.11 2.46
N GLU A 153 -2.75 -6.51 3.37
CA GLU A 153 -3.81 -5.52 3.08
C GLU A 153 -3.28 -4.06 3.10
N GLU A 154 -1.97 -3.88 3.23
CA GLU A 154 -1.32 -2.57 3.27
C GLU A 154 -0.76 -2.17 1.91
N MET A 155 -0.90 -0.89 1.60
CA MET A 155 -0.45 -0.30 0.36
C MET A 155 0.23 1.04 0.62
N VAL A 156 1.37 1.25 -0.04
CA VAL A 156 1.99 2.57 -0.20
C VAL A 156 2.07 2.89 -1.68
N LEU A 157 1.50 4.01 -2.10
CA LEU A 157 1.61 4.54 -3.47
C LEU A 157 2.28 5.91 -3.42
N THR A 158 3.38 6.08 -4.13
CA THR A 158 3.86 7.40 -4.56
C THR A 158 3.53 7.59 -6.02
N TYR A 159 2.81 8.66 -6.34
CA TYR A 159 2.44 9.03 -7.69
C TYR A 159 2.69 10.53 -7.90
N GLY A 160 3.77 10.85 -8.61
CA GLY A 160 4.25 12.22 -8.78
C GLY A 160 4.64 12.87 -7.44
N LYS A 161 3.91 13.91 -7.01
CA LYS A 161 4.13 14.61 -5.73
C LYS A 161 3.20 14.13 -4.61
N ARG A 162 2.43 13.07 -4.85
CA ARG A 162 1.45 12.54 -3.90
C ARG A 162 1.95 11.23 -3.33
N VAL A 163 1.73 11.05 -2.03
CA VAL A 163 1.96 9.79 -1.32
C VAL A 163 0.66 9.37 -0.67
N TYR A 164 0.28 8.12 -0.84
CA TYR A 164 -0.84 7.48 -0.18
C TYR A 164 -0.33 6.27 0.60
N VAL A 165 -0.76 6.14 1.84
CA VAL A 165 -0.55 4.97 2.68
C VAL A 165 -1.92 4.50 3.12
N VAL A 166 -2.31 3.29 2.74
CA VAL A 166 -3.62 2.70 3.05
C VAL A 166 -3.39 1.40 3.78
N SER A 167 -3.98 1.26 4.97
CA SER A 167 -3.92 0.05 5.80
C SER A 167 -5.28 -0.12 6.45
N ASP A 168 -5.98 -1.22 6.17
CA ASP A 168 -7.39 -1.44 6.52
C ASP A 168 -8.26 -0.23 6.15
N ALA A 169 -9.03 0.27 7.13
CA ALA A 169 -9.86 1.47 7.06
C ALA A 169 -9.11 2.75 7.50
N LYS A 170 -7.78 2.75 7.47
CA LYS A 170 -6.94 3.93 7.76
C LYS A 170 -6.22 4.37 6.50
N MET A 171 -6.11 5.68 6.35
CA MET A 171 -5.44 6.30 5.22
C MET A 171 -4.61 7.47 5.68
N VAL A 172 -3.39 7.58 5.16
CA VAL A 172 -2.59 8.80 5.19
C VAL A 172 -2.37 9.22 3.75
N SER A 173 -2.58 10.50 3.46
CA SER A 173 -2.20 11.08 2.18
C SER A 173 -1.38 12.34 2.38
N VAL A 174 -0.36 12.50 1.55
CA VAL A 174 0.52 13.67 1.52
C VAL A 174 0.48 14.24 0.11
N GLY A 175 0.25 15.54 -0.01
CA GLY A 175 0.19 16.24 -1.29
C GLY A 175 0.50 17.73 -1.16
N GLY A 176 0.27 18.48 -2.24
CA GLY A 176 0.55 19.92 -2.29
C GLY A 176 -0.25 20.74 -1.26
N ASP A 177 -1.40 20.24 -0.84
CA ASP A 177 -2.32 20.92 0.07
C ASP A 177 -2.07 20.59 1.56
N GLY A 178 -1.20 19.61 1.85
CA GLY A 178 -0.87 19.21 3.21
C GLY A 178 -0.84 17.69 3.42
N VAL A 179 -1.00 17.29 4.68
CA VAL A 179 -1.09 15.90 5.13
C VAL A 179 -2.49 15.64 5.67
N SER A 180 -3.17 14.62 5.16
CA SER A 180 -4.48 14.17 5.64
C SER A 180 -4.36 12.78 6.25
N VAL A 181 -4.94 12.59 7.43
CA VAL A 181 -4.97 11.32 8.16
C VAL A 181 -6.42 10.97 8.45
N THR A 182 -6.90 9.89 7.83
CA THR A 182 -8.26 9.38 8.00
C THR A 182 -8.23 8.07 8.77
N ASN A 183 -9.09 7.93 9.78
CA ASN A 183 -9.25 6.70 10.53
C ASN A 183 -10.50 5.90 10.10
N SER A 184 -10.68 4.73 10.69
CA SER A 184 -11.79 3.82 10.39
C SER A 184 -13.18 4.38 10.68
N ASP A 185 -13.29 5.38 11.56
CA ASP A 185 -14.55 6.05 11.85
C ASP A 185 -14.90 7.12 10.81
N GLY A 186 -14.00 7.39 9.84
CA GLY A 186 -14.13 8.45 8.85
C GLY A 186 -13.71 9.82 9.35
N ARG A 187 -13.08 9.88 10.54
CA ARG A 187 -12.51 11.13 11.04
C ARG A 187 -11.25 11.46 10.27
N ASN A 188 -11.15 12.71 9.84
CA ASN A 188 -10.03 13.21 9.06
C ASN A 188 -9.33 14.33 9.83
N LEU A 189 -8.02 14.20 10.03
CA LEU A 189 -7.15 15.27 10.48
C LEU A 189 -6.39 15.81 9.28
N LEU A 190 -6.52 17.11 9.02
CA LEU A 190 -5.83 17.78 7.91
C LEU A 190 -4.82 18.78 8.47
N VAL A 191 -3.55 18.59 8.13
CA VAL A 191 -2.44 19.47 8.48
C VAL A 191 -2.00 20.21 7.22
N THR A 192 -2.24 21.53 7.18
CA THR A 192 -1.85 22.39 6.06
C THR A 192 -0.93 23.52 6.55
N LYS A 193 -0.49 24.37 5.62
CA LYS A 193 0.23 25.62 5.96
C LYS A 193 -0.61 26.59 6.82
N ASP A 194 -1.92 26.48 6.77
CA ASP A 194 -2.86 27.38 7.44
C ASP A 194 -3.26 26.86 8.84
N GLY A 195 -2.75 25.68 9.24
CA GLY A 195 -2.96 25.09 10.56
C GLY A 195 -3.43 23.63 10.51
N ILE A 196 -4.03 23.19 11.61
CA ILE A 196 -4.59 21.83 11.76
C ILE A 196 -6.11 21.94 11.83
N GLN A 197 -6.81 21.17 11.00
CA GLN A 197 -8.27 21.06 10.93
C GLN A 197 -8.71 19.64 11.34
N GLY A 198 -9.98 19.45 11.70
CA GLY A 198 -10.48 18.15 12.17
C GLY A 198 -10.36 17.93 13.68
N LEU A 199 -10.06 19.00 14.43
CA LEU A 199 -9.93 18.98 15.90
C LEU A 199 -11.21 19.40 16.61
N GLU A 200 -12.32 19.62 15.89
CA GLU A 200 -13.58 20.15 16.44
C GLU A 200 -14.16 19.20 17.50
N GLU A 201 -13.88 17.89 17.40
CA GLU A 201 -14.25 16.91 18.42
C GLU A 201 -13.43 17.02 19.72
N LEU A 202 -12.23 17.62 19.67
CA LEU A 202 -11.39 17.88 20.83
C LEU A 202 -11.82 19.13 21.60
N GLU A 203 -12.53 20.07 20.96
CA GLU A 203 -13.03 21.28 21.62
C GLU A 203 -13.97 20.92 22.79
N ASN A 204 -14.69 19.79 22.69
CA ASN A 204 -15.60 19.30 23.73
C ASN A 204 -15.02 18.18 24.61
N LEU A 205 -13.70 17.91 24.52
CA LEU A 205 -13.08 16.79 25.24
C LEU A 205 -13.23 16.97 26.76
N GLY A 206 -13.06 18.20 27.26
CA GLY A 206 -13.18 18.51 28.70
C GLY A 206 -14.58 18.22 29.25
N GLU A 207 -15.64 18.61 28.54
CA GLU A 207 -17.02 18.36 28.94
C GLU A 207 -17.36 16.86 28.89
N ARG A 208 -16.88 16.15 27.87
CA ARG A 208 -17.07 14.71 27.73
C ARG A 208 -16.38 13.94 28.86
N ILE A 209 -15.12 14.26 29.17
CA ILE A 209 -14.39 13.66 30.29
C ILE A 209 -15.13 13.94 31.60
N SER A 210 -15.52 15.19 31.85
CA SER A 210 -16.26 15.58 33.05
C SER A 210 -17.57 14.81 33.20
N THR A 211 -18.31 14.64 32.11
CA THR A 211 -19.57 13.88 32.10
C THR A 211 -19.35 12.40 32.40
N GLN A 212 -18.30 11.78 31.83
CA GLN A 212 -18.00 10.38 32.08
C GLN A 212 -17.53 10.15 33.52
N VAL A 213 -16.65 11.00 34.04
CA VAL A 213 -16.20 10.96 35.44
C VAL A 213 -17.40 11.14 36.37
N ALA A 214 -18.26 12.13 36.14
CA ALA A 214 -19.46 12.35 36.94
C ALA A 214 -20.41 11.12 36.93
N ARG A 215 -20.58 10.47 35.78
CA ARG A 215 -21.37 9.22 35.68
C ARG A 215 -20.72 8.06 36.44
N ALA A 216 -19.40 7.90 36.34
CA ALA A 216 -18.66 6.87 37.06
C ALA A 216 -18.76 7.07 38.59
N VAL A 217 -18.54 8.30 39.06
CA VAL A 217 -18.67 8.68 40.48
C VAL A 217 -20.09 8.41 40.99
N ARG A 218 -21.13 8.86 40.27
CA ARG A 218 -22.53 8.59 40.66
C ARG A 218 -22.84 7.09 40.73
N ARG A 219 -22.32 6.27 39.81
CA ARG A 219 -22.50 4.81 39.84
C ARG A 219 -21.82 4.20 41.06
N SER A 220 -20.63 4.66 41.42
CA SER A 220 -19.90 4.20 42.62
C SER A 220 -20.62 4.60 43.90
N MET A 221 -21.12 5.83 44.01
CA MET A 221 -21.92 6.28 45.16
C MET A 221 -23.20 5.46 45.32
N LYS A 222 -23.94 5.21 44.23
CA LYS A 222 -25.13 4.33 44.26
C LYS A 222 -24.83 2.88 44.64
N LYS A 223 -23.59 2.41 44.47
CA LYS A 223 -23.17 1.08 44.97
C LYS A 223 -22.89 1.15 46.47
N LEU A 224 -22.19 2.18 46.93
CA LEU A 224 -21.91 2.39 48.35
C LEU A 224 -23.18 2.58 49.17
N ASP A 225 -24.15 3.37 48.68
CA ASP A 225 -25.46 3.52 49.35
C ASP A 225 -26.20 2.18 49.48
N ARG A 226 -26.09 1.30 48.47
CA ARG A 226 -26.67 -0.05 48.54
C ARG A 226 -25.95 -0.99 49.50
N TYR A 227 -24.65 -0.79 49.72
CA TYR A 227 -23.90 -1.51 50.75
C TYR A 227 -24.23 -0.98 52.16
N ALA A 228 -24.42 0.34 52.31
CA ALA A 228 -24.81 0.96 53.57
C ALA A 228 -26.28 0.72 53.94
N SER A 229 -27.14 0.47 52.96
CA SER A 229 -28.57 0.17 53.15
C SER A 229 -28.88 -1.33 53.17
N ARG A 230 -27.84 -2.18 53.15
CA ARG A 230 -28.02 -3.62 53.35
C ARG A 230 -28.31 -3.83 54.85
N PRO A 231 -29.46 -4.41 55.24
CA PRO A 231 -29.67 -4.83 56.61
C PRO A 231 -28.50 -5.72 57.01
N SER A 232 -27.92 -5.50 58.19
CA SER A 232 -27.01 -6.46 58.79
C SER A 232 -27.79 -7.75 59.06
N GLU A 233 -27.81 -8.67 58.10
CA GLU A 233 -28.06 -10.08 58.37
C GLU A 233 -26.81 -10.62 59.06
N ASP A 234 -26.67 -10.27 60.34
CA ASP A 234 -25.81 -10.92 61.31
C ASP A 234 -26.43 -10.66 62.69
N ASP A 235 -27.51 -11.40 62.96
CA ASP A 235 -27.98 -11.73 64.31
C ASP A 235 -28.49 -13.18 64.28
N ASP A 236 -27.73 -14.10 63.64
CA ASP A 236 -27.83 -15.53 63.96
C ASP A 236 -26.94 -15.80 65.17
N PHE A 237 -27.58 -15.56 66.31
CA PHE A 237 -27.23 -15.93 67.66
C PHE A 237 -26.75 -17.41 67.70
N TYR A 238 -25.46 -17.63 67.96
CA TYR A 238 -24.96 -18.94 68.37
C TYR A 238 -25.44 -19.21 69.81
N GLU A 239 -26.55 -19.94 69.99
CA GLU A 239 -26.87 -20.60 71.27
C GLU A 239 -25.93 -21.80 71.46
N TRP A 240 -24.98 -21.66 72.39
CA TRP A 240 -24.37 -22.77 73.10
C TRP A 240 -25.01 -22.86 74.48
N GLY A 241 -25.72 -23.95 74.76
CA GLY A 241 -26.29 -24.25 76.08
C GLY A 241 -27.41 -25.26 76.05
#